data_AF-A0A5B7AER5-F1
#
_entry.id   AF-A0A5B7AER5-F1
#
_cell.length_a   1.000
_cell.length_b   1.000
_cell.length_c   1.000
_cell.angle_alpha   90.00
_cell.angle_beta   90.00
_cell.angle_gamma   90.00
#
_symmetry.space_group_name_H-M   'P 1'
#
loop_
_entity.id
_entity.type
_entity.pdbx_description
1 polymer ?
#
loop_
_entity_poly.entity_id
_entity_poly.type
_entity_poly.pdbx_seq_one_letter_code
_entity_poly.pdbx_strand_id
1 'polypeptide(L)'
;LQWRNRGKVVVTETETISLWDVSSLNPQAIQSVSSSGRKISALHVNNTDAELGGGVRQRVSSSEVEGNDGLFCTADSINILDFRHPSGVGLRIPKIDVNVQSVFSCGDSIFLGCTNARSAGEKHPCSQVQCFSLRKQKLVSTYTLPESNAHFHYTAITQVWGNSNLVMGVCGLGLFVFDALKDDGLQSFTIDYGNMQKVREIIGPDDLYSPSFDYLASRVLLISRDRPALWRYLT
;
A
#
# COMPACT_ATOMS: atom_id res chain seq x y z
N LEU A 1 -1.95 6.91 11.68
CA LEU A 1 -1.82 5.93 12.77
C LEU A 1 -1.79 4.50 12.23
N GLN A 2 -0.70 3.78 12.46
CA GLN A 2 -0.51 2.35 12.13
C GLN A 2 0.09 1.68 13.38
N TRP A 3 -0.50 0.57 13.82
CA TRP A 3 -0.03 -0.16 14.99
C TRP A 3 1.28 -0.89 14.72
N ARG A 4 2.18 -0.82 15.70
CA ARG A 4 3.39 -1.65 15.75
C ARG A 4 3.30 -2.63 16.93
N ASN A 5 3.99 -3.77 16.84
CA ASN A 5 4.06 -4.74 17.94
C ASN A 5 4.48 -4.08 19.29
N ARG A 6 4.05 -4.71 20.39
CA ARG A 6 4.44 -4.39 21.78
C ARG A 6 4.09 -2.96 22.25
N GLY A 7 2.87 -2.52 21.96
CA GLY A 7 2.36 -1.25 22.49
C GLY A 7 3.02 -0.02 21.87
N LYS A 8 3.57 -0.14 20.66
CA LYS A 8 4.09 0.98 19.89
C LYS A 8 3.14 1.35 18.76
N VAL A 9 3.15 2.61 18.38
CA VAL A 9 2.32 3.10 17.28
C VAL A 9 3.08 4.10 16.44
N VAL A 10 2.91 4.03 15.12
CA VAL A 10 3.44 5.03 14.19
C VAL A 10 2.33 6.00 13.85
N VAL A 11 2.54 7.25 14.22
CA VAL A 11 1.66 8.38 13.95
C VAL A 11 2.18 9.12 12.72
N THR A 12 1.26 9.59 11.91
CA THR A 12 1.54 10.31 10.67
C THR A 12 0.76 11.61 10.72
N GLU A 13 1.49 12.71 10.63
CA GLU A 13 0.97 14.06 10.45
C GLU A 13 1.11 14.45 8.97
N THR A 14 0.89 15.72 8.63
CA THR A 14 0.99 16.20 7.24
C THR A 14 2.37 15.93 6.63
N GLU A 15 3.44 16.16 7.39
CA GLU A 15 4.83 16.12 6.90
C GLU A 15 5.79 15.40 7.86
N THR A 16 5.24 14.78 8.90
CA THR A 16 6.03 14.14 9.95
C THR A 16 5.49 12.75 10.25
N ILE A 17 6.38 11.81 10.50
CA ILE A 17 6.07 10.47 10.98
C ILE A 17 6.74 10.31 12.33
N SER A 18 5.99 9.91 13.36
CA SER A 18 6.53 9.73 14.70
C SER A 18 6.22 8.34 15.24
N LEU A 19 7.20 7.72 15.90
CA LEU A 19 7.05 6.45 16.60
C LEU A 19 6.78 6.73 18.08
N TRP A 20 5.71 6.17 18.62
CA TRP A 20 5.27 6.39 20.01
C TRP A 20 5.27 5.09 20.79
N ASP A 21 5.62 5.18 22.06
CA ASP A 21 5.37 4.12 23.05
C ASP A 21 4.09 4.46 23.82
N VAL A 22 3.00 3.78 23.48
CA VAL A 22 1.69 3.97 24.12
C VAL A 22 1.45 2.98 25.26
N SER A 23 2.43 2.11 25.56
CA SER A 23 2.42 1.26 26.76
C SER A 23 2.95 1.98 28.00
N SER A 24 3.64 3.09 27.80
CA SER A 24 4.15 3.93 28.88
C SER A 24 3.03 4.77 29.53
N LEU A 25 3.20 5.08 30.83
CA LEU A 25 2.29 5.98 31.56
C LEU A 25 2.26 7.41 31.00
N ASN A 26 3.30 7.81 30.26
CA ASN A 26 3.45 9.13 29.64
C ASN A 26 3.75 8.96 28.14
N PRO A 27 2.73 8.75 27.29
CA PRO A 27 2.93 8.54 25.87
C PRO A 27 3.63 9.75 25.23
N GLN A 28 4.79 9.50 24.62
CA GLN A 28 5.56 10.51 23.89
C GLN A 28 6.18 9.92 22.63
N ALA A 29 6.49 10.79 21.67
CA ALA A 29 7.24 10.42 20.48
C ALA A 29 8.68 10.02 20.87
N ILE A 30 9.04 8.77 20.58
CA ILE A 30 10.39 8.21 20.75
C ILE A 30 11.31 8.73 19.64
N GLN A 31 10.79 8.82 18.42
CA GLN A 31 11.53 9.25 17.25
C GLN A 31 10.58 9.90 16.24
N SER A 32 11.08 10.88 15.49
CA SER A 32 10.34 11.56 14.43
C SER A 32 11.16 11.61 13.14
N VAL A 33 10.47 11.47 12.02
CA VAL A 33 10.99 11.48 10.66
C VAL A 33 10.27 12.61 9.92
N SER A 34 11.03 13.57 9.41
CA SER A 34 10.49 14.67 8.59
C SER A 34 10.52 14.30 7.11
N SER A 35 9.46 14.66 6.38
CA SER A 35 9.40 14.56 4.93
C SER A 35 9.94 15.81 4.21
N SER A 36 10.54 16.76 4.96
CA SER A 36 11.15 17.98 4.42
C SER A 36 10.20 18.83 3.56
N GLY A 37 9.00 19.15 4.08
CA GLY A 37 8.03 20.00 3.37
C GLY A 37 7.12 19.25 2.40
N ARG A 38 7.14 17.92 2.40
CA ARG A 38 6.38 17.09 1.45
C ARG A 38 5.23 16.40 2.15
N LYS A 39 4.00 16.64 1.68
CA LYS A 39 2.83 15.95 2.22
C LYS A 39 2.94 14.43 2.07
N ILE A 40 2.69 13.72 3.17
CA ILE A 40 2.62 12.26 3.21
C ILE A 40 1.23 11.83 2.72
N SER A 41 1.17 11.01 1.68
CA SER A 41 -0.10 10.56 1.07
C SER A 41 -0.53 9.17 1.53
N ALA A 42 0.42 8.29 1.84
CA ALA A 42 0.14 6.92 2.31
C ALA A 42 1.27 6.42 3.23
N LEU A 43 0.94 5.54 4.19
CA LEU A 43 1.87 4.94 5.15
C LEU A 43 1.53 3.46 5.37
N HIS A 44 2.54 2.61 5.27
CA HIS A 44 2.53 1.22 5.71
C HIS A 44 3.64 0.97 6.73
N VAL A 45 3.35 0.23 7.79
CA VAL A 45 4.31 -0.13 8.84
C VAL A 45 4.47 -1.63 8.84
N ASN A 46 5.72 -2.09 8.75
CA ASN A 46 6.03 -3.49 8.84
C ASN A 46 6.13 -3.89 10.31
N ASN A 47 5.31 -4.87 10.73
CA ASN A 47 5.42 -5.48 12.05
C ASN A 47 6.56 -6.49 12.06
N THR A 48 7.76 -5.97 11.92
CA THR A 48 8.99 -6.73 11.99
C THR A 48 9.58 -6.46 13.37
N ASP A 49 9.98 -7.52 14.07
CA ASP A 49 10.56 -7.45 15.42
C ASP A 49 11.98 -6.84 15.41
N ALA A 50 12.20 -5.78 14.62
CA ALA A 50 13.42 -4.99 14.62
C ALA A 50 13.37 -4.01 15.80
N GLU A 51 13.92 -4.41 16.94
CA GLU A 51 14.10 -3.51 18.08
C GLU A 51 15.10 -2.39 17.78
N LEU A 52 14.76 -1.16 18.16
CA LEU A 52 15.72 -0.09 18.43
C LEU A 52 16.47 -0.46 19.74
N GLY A 53 17.48 -1.32 19.66
CA GLY A 53 18.21 -1.79 20.85
C GLY A 53 19.08 -3.04 20.70
N GLY A 54 19.16 -3.67 19.52
CA GLY A 54 20.07 -4.80 19.31
C GLY A 54 19.61 -6.14 19.91
N GLY A 55 18.31 -6.32 20.13
CA GLY A 55 17.72 -7.60 20.54
C GLY A 55 17.69 -8.66 19.43
N VAL A 56 17.83 -9.93 19.82
CA VAL A 56 17.91 -11.11 18.96
C VAL A 56 16.66 -11.24 18.07
N ARG A 57 16.88 -11.31 16.76
CA ARG A 57 15.85 -11.50 15.73
C ARG A 57 15.06 -12.78 16.01
N GLN A 58 13.76 -12.67 16.24
CA GLN A 58 12.89 -13.83 16.07
C GLN A 58 13.00 -14.23 14.58
N ARG A 59 13.33 -15.49 14.30
CA ARG A 59 13.53 -16.01 12.93
C ARG A 59 12.19 -16.04 12.19
N VAL A 60 11.76 -14.88 11.69
CA VAL A 60 10.76 -14.77 10.63
C VAL A 60 11.50 -15.02 9.30
N SER A 61 10.84 -15.69 8.35
CA SER A 61 11.48 -16.09 7.10
C SER A 61 12.14 -14.90 6.40
N SER A 62 13.37 -15.08 5.90
CA SER A 62 14.10 -14.05 5.15
C SER A 62 13.40 -13.61 3.86
N SER A 63 12.34 -14.32 3.44
CA SER A 63 11.46 -13.95 2.33
C SER A 63 10.40 -12.89 2.70
N GLU A 64 10.13 -12.67 3.99
CA GLU A 64 9.02 -11.83 4.47
C GLU A 64 9.49 -10.47 4.99
N VAL A 65 10.79 -10.31 5.28
CA VAL A 65 11.33 -9.15 5.98
C VAL A 65 12.64 -8.69 5.36
N GLU A 66 12.59 -7.72 4.45
CA GLU A 66 13.68 -6.76 4.34
C GLU A 66 13.62 -5.88 5.58
N GLY A 67 14.72 -5.79 6.33
CA GLY A 67 14.75 -5.33 7.72
C GLY A 67 14.42 -3.85 7.97
N ASN A 68 13.58 -3.22 7.16
CA ASN A 68 13.03 -1.89 7.31
C ASN A 68 11.77 -1.89 8.22
N ASP A 69 11.37 -0.71 8.67
CA ASP A 69 10.24 -0.50 9.59
C ASP A 69 8.91 -0.23 8.88
N GLY A 70 8.92 -0.16 7.54
CA GLY A 70 7.77 0.20 6.72
C GLY A 70 8.15 1.16 5.61
N LEU A 71 7.16 1.88 5.09
CA LEU A 71 7.36 2.87 4.05
C LEU A 71 6.23 3.89 4.00
N PHE A 72 6.50 5.05 3.43
CA PHE A 72 5.50 6.08 3.15
C PHE A 72 5.69 6.70 1.77
N CYS A 73 4.63 7.30 1.25
CA CYS A 73 4.65 7.97 -0.05
C CYS A 73 4.55 9.49 0.12
N THR A 74 5.34 10.22 -0.67
CA THR A 74 5.17 11.66 -0.94
C THR A 74 4.68 11.87 -2.37
N ALA A 75 4.56 13.11 -2.84
CA ALA A 75 4.16 13.39 -4.22
C ALA A 75 5.11 12.76 -5.27
N ASP A 76 6.40 12.65 -4.96
CA ASP A 76 7.47 12.33 -5.92
C ASP A 76 8.25 11.05 -5.59
N SER A 77 8.02 10.43 -4.42
CA SER A 77 8.80 9.25 -4.02
C SER A 77 8.07 8.29 -3.09
N ILE A 78 8.56 7.05 -3.09
CA ILE A 78 8.34 6.04 -2.07
C ILE A 78 9.56 6.08 -1.14
N ASN A 79 9.33 6.28 0.15
CA ASN A 79 10.37 6.42 1.16
C ASN A 79 10.32 5.23 2.10
N ILE A 80 11.40 4.45 2.16
CA ILE A 80 11.51 3.25 2.99
C ILE A 80 11.96 3.68 4.38
N LEU A 81 11.11 3.43 5.38
CA LEU A 81 11.35 3.80 6.76
C LEU A 81 12.39 2.87 7.38
N ASP A 82 13.41 3.45 7.96
CA ASP A 82 14.37 2.76 8.82
C ASP A 82 14.71 3.69 9.97
N PHE A 83 14.09 3.44 11.12
CA PHE A 83 14.27 4.22 12.34
C PHE A 83 15.71 4.14 12.89
N ARG A 84 16.53 3.19 12.43
CA ARG A 84 17.95 3.13 12.78
C ARG A 84 18.77 4.12 11.95
N HIS A 85 18.25 4.56 10.80
CA HIS A 85 18.89 5.57 9.98
C HIS A 85 18.71 6.95 10.63
N PRO A 86 19.72 7.84 10.66
CA PRO A 86 19.61 9.15 11.31
C PRO A 86 18.47 10.03 10.78
N SER A 87 18.19 9.92 9.48
CA SER A 87 17.05 10.61 8.84
C SER A 87 15.71 9.88 9.00
N GLY A 88 15.72 8.64 9.49
CA GLY A 88 14.56 7.74 9.51
C GLY A 88 14.18 7.12 8.16
N VAL A 89 14.93 7.44 7.09
CA VAL A 89 14.68 6.93 5.72
C VAL A 89 15.95 6.27 5.20
N GLY A 90 15.89 4.96 4.96
CA GLY A 90 17.02 4.17 4.47
C GLY A 90 17.13 4.12 2.94
N LEU A 91 16.00 4.27 2.24
CA LEU A 91 15.97 4.28 0.77
C LEU A 91 14.84 5.17 0.25
N ARG A 92 15.06 5.80 -0.90
CA ARG A 92 14.06 6.58 -1.62
C ARG A 92 13.97 6.12 -3.07
N ILE A 93 12.79 5.65 -3.48
CA ILE A 93 12.50 5.25 -4.86
C ILE A 93 11.68 6.37 -5.50
N PRO A 94 12.16 6.99 -6.60
CA PRO A 94 11.38 8.02 -7.28
C PRO A 94 10.14 7.43 -7.95
N LYS A 95 9.05 8.20 -7.97
CA LYS A 95 7.83 7.88 -8.71
C LYS A 95 7.37 9.09 -9.53
N ILE A 96 6.82 8.83 -10.70
CA ILE A 96 6.44 9.86 -11.67
C ILE A 96 4.93 9.76 -11.91
N ASP A 97 4.26 10.91 -11.91
CA ASP A 97 2.87 11.09 -12.39
C ASP A 97 1.81 10.15 -11.78
N VAL A 98 1.96 9.81 -10.49
CA VAL A 98 0.96 9.01 -9.76
C VAL A 98 0.57 9.63 -8.44
N ASN A 99 -0.74 9.76 -8.25
CA ASN A 99 -1.34 10.16 -6.98
C ASN A 99 -1.64 8.90 -6.16
N VAL A 100 -0.87 8.68 -5.09
CA VAL A 100 -0.96 7.45 -4.28
C VAL A 100 -1.96 7.66 -3.14
N GLN A 101 -2.99 6.81 -3.10
CA GLN A 101 -4.01 6.81 -2.02
C GLN A 101 -3.75 5.75 -0.96
N SER A 102 -3.15 4.61 -1.33
CA SER A 102 -2.87 3.52 -0.41
C SER A 102 -1.56 2.81 -0.75
N VAL A 103 -0.96 2.16 0.25
CA VAL A 103 0.31 1.47 0.08
C VAL A 103 0.43 0.27 1.00
N PHE A 104 1.11 -0.77 0.50
CA PHE A 104 1.41 -2.00 1.21
C PHE A 104 2.77 -2.54 0.77
N SER A 105 3.49 -3.21 1.66
CA SER A 105 4.72 -3.94 1.32
C SER A 105 4.65 -5.37 1.79
N CYS A 106 5.18 -6.28 0.97
CA CYS A 106 5.37 -7.69 1.31
C CYS A 106 6.65 -8.19 0.64
N GLY A 107 7.65 -8.56 1.46
CA GLY A 107 8.97 -8.94 0.95
C GLY A 107 9.59 -7.84 0.09
N ASP A 108 10.04 -8.20 -1.11
CA ASP A 108 10.62 -7.28 -2.11
C ASP A 108 9.56 -6.41 -2.82
N SER A 109 8.27 -6.71 -2.67
CA SER A 109 7.21 -6.06 -3.44
C SER A 109 6.54 -4.93 -2.66
N ILE A 110 6.39 -3.78 -3.31
CA ILE A 110 5.67 -2.61 -2.81
C ILE A 110 4.48 -2.38 -3.74
N PHE A 111 3.28 -2.38 -3.18
CA PHE A 111 2.04 -2.18 -3.92
C PHE A 111 1.46 -0.80 -3.59
N LEU A 112 1.21 0.00 -4.62
CA LEU A 112 0.60 1.32 -4.52
C LEU A 112 -0.80 1.26 -5.12
N GLY A 113 -1.82 1.62 -4.35
CA GLY A 113 -3.10 2.03 -4.92
C GLY A 113 -2.99 3.49 -5.36
N CYS A 114 -3.07 3.75 -6.65
CA CYS A 114 -2.90 5.09 -7.20
C CYS A 114 -3.90 5.42 -8.31
N THR A 115 -4.02 6.71 -8.62
CA THR A 115 -4.58 7.19 -9.89
C THR A 115 -3.47 7.79 -10.74
N ASN A 116 -3.48 7.51 -12.05
CA ASN A 116 -2.59 8.19 -12.96
C ASN A 116 -2.92 9.69 -12.99
N ALA A 117 -1.88 10.53 -13.01
CA ALA A 117 -2.03 11.93 -13.37
C ALA A 117 -2.04 12.03 -14.90
N ARG A 118 -3.04 12.72 -15.45
CA ARG A 118 -3.33 12.86 -16.88
C ARG A 118 -2.06 12.90 -17.74
N SER A 119 -1.81 11.84 -18.52
CA SER A 119 -0.92 11.94 -19.68
C SER A 119 -1.67 12.69 -20.80
N ALA A 120 -0.94 13.47 -21.60
CA ALA A 120 -1.50 14.23 -22.71
C ALA A 120 -1.98 13.27 -23.83
N GLY A 121 -3.15 12.66 -23.66
CA GLY A 121 -3.73 11.72 -24.62
C GLY A 121 -4.84 10.83 -24.06
N GLU A 122 -4.83 10.52 -22.77
CA GLU A 122 -5.86 9.70 -22.13
C GLU A 122 -7.02 10.54 -21.60
N LYS A 123 -8.26 10.13 -21.93
CA LYS A 123 -9.46 10.93 -21.70
C LYS A 123 -9.89 11.01 -20.23
N HIS A 124 -9.51 10.05 -19.37
CA HIS A 124 -9.91 10.03 -17.97
C HIS A 124 -8.83 9.45 -17.04
N PRO A 125 -8.66 10.00 -15.81
CA PRO A 125 -7.75 9.42 -14.82
C PRO A 125 -8.20 8.00 -14.46
N CYS A 126 -7.27 7.06 -14.52
CA CYS A 126 -7.55 5.65 -14.25
C CYS A 126 -6.96 5.22 -12.90
N SER A 127 -7.75 4.49 -12.12
CA SER A 127 -7.31 3.86 -10.88
C SER A 127 -6.58 2.56 -11.16
N GLN A 128 -5.44 2.37 -10.53
CA GLN A 128 -4.57 1.22 -10.78
C GLN A 128 -3.75 0.87 -9.53
N VAL A 129 -3.39 -0.41 -9.43
CA VAL A 129 -2.36 -0.87 -8.51
C VAL A 129 -1.03 -0.91 -9.24
N GLN A 130 0.00 -0.26 -8.69
CA GLN A 130 1.37 -0.34 -9.19
C GLN A 130 2.22 -1.18 -8.24
N CYS A 131 2.99 -2.12 -8.78
CA CYS A 131 3.92 -2.95 -8.04
C CYS A 131 5.36 -2.53 -8.33
N PHE A 132 6.09 -2.10 -7.30
CA PHE A 132 7.52 -1.78 -7.35
C PHE A 132 8.31 -2.90 -6.69
N SER A 133 9.53 -3.14 -7.19
CA SER A 133 10.51 -3.98 -6.52
C SER A 133 11.44 -3.11 -5.68
N LEU A 134 11.60 -3.46 -4.41
CA LEU A 134 12.48 -2.78 -3.47
C LEU A 134 13.95 -2.94 -3.89
N ARG A 135 14.36 -4.16 -4.28
CA ARG A 135 15.70 -4.48 -4.78
C ARG A 135 16.01 -3.80 -6.12
N LYS A 136 15.08 -3.84 -7.08
CA LYS A 136 15.29 -3.23 -8.40
C LYS A 136 15.04 -1.72 -8.40
N GLN A 137 14.43 -1.17 -7.34
CA GLN A 137 14.09 0.25 -7.17
C GLN A 137 13.30 0.82 -8.35
N LYS A 138 12.38 0.02 -8.90
CA LYS A 138 11.62 0.39 -10.09
C LYS A 138 10.24 -0.26 -10.10
N LEU A 139 9.35 0.31 -10.90
CA LEU A 139 8.06 -0.28 -11.25
C LEU A 139 8.30 -1.58 -12.01
N VAL A 140 7.58 -2.63 -11.60
CA VAL A 140 7.64 -3.99 -12.20
C VAL A 140 6.33 -4.31 -12.91
N SER A 141 5.19 -3.91 -12.36
CA SER A 141 3.88 -4.23 -12.95
C SER A 141 2.82 -3.19 -12.60
N THR A 142 1.82 -3.08 -13.46
CA THR A 142 0.63 -2.24 -13.26
C THR A 142 -0.62 -3.09 -13.47
N TYR A 143 -1.62 -2.90 -12.61
CA TYR A 143 -2.89 -3.60 -12.61
C TYR A 143 -4.01 -2.56 -12.63
N THR A 144 -4.68 -2.44 -13.77
CA THR A 144 -5.64 -1.35 -14.00
C THR A 144 -7.04 -1.81 -13.60
N LEU A 145 -7.78 -0.99 -12.84
CA LEU A 145 -9.19 -1.27 -12.58
C LEU A 145 -9.99 -1.14 -13.89
N PRO A 146 -11.08 -1.91 -14.07
CA PRO A 146 -11.94 -1.75 -15.24
C PRO A 146 -12.50 -0.34 -15.33
N GLU A 147 -12.73 0.13 -16.55
CA GLU A 147 -13.37 1.42 -16.77
C GLU A 147 -14.72 1.49 -16.06
N SER A 148 -14.96 2.61 -15.37
CA SER A 148 -16.20 2.87 -14.66
C SER A 148 -16.58 4.32 -14.83
N ASN A 149 -17.87 4.57 -15.05
CA ASN A 149 -18.45 5.92 -15.08
C ASN A 149 -18.68 6.48 -13.67
N ALA A 150 -18.33 5.73 -12.63
CA ALA A 150 -18.43 6.20 -11.25
C ALA A 150 -17.50 7.39 -11.01
N HIS A 151 -17.91 8.27 -10.10
CA HIS A 151 -17.08 9.41 -9.71
C HIS A 151 -15.72 8.93 -9.19
N PHE A 152 -14.63 9.67 -9.44
CA PHE A 152 -13.25 9.27 -9.10
C PHE A 152 -13.04 8.93 -7.61
N HIS A 153 -13.92 9.48 -6.76
CA HIS A 153 -14.01 9.15 -5.34
C HIS A 153 -14.31 7.65 -5.13
N TYR A 154 -15.25 7.08 -5.86
CA TYR A 154 -15.59 5.66 -5.75
C TYR A 154 -14.51 4.74 -6.34
N THR A 155 -13.71 5.23 -7.28
CA THR A 155 -12.64 4.43 -7.90
C THR A 155 -11.30 4.54 -7.17
N ALA A 156 -11.15 5.47 -6.22
CA ALA A 156 -9.92 5.64 -5.46
C ALA A 156 -9.61 4.38 -4.63
N ILE A 157 -8.42 3.81 -4.82
CA ILE A 157 -8.02 2.57 -4.15
C ILE A 157 -7.63 2.90 -2.71
N THR A 158 -8.55 2.64 -1.79
CA THR A 158 -8.39 2.95 -0.36
C THR A 158 -7.47 1.95 0.33
N GLN A 159 -7.39 0.73 -0.20
CA GLN A 159 -6.52 -0.31 0.32
C GLN A 159 -5.97 -1.21 -0.78
N VAL A 160 -4.76 -1.70 -0.57
CA VAL A 160 -4.05 -2.56 -1.50
C VAL A 160 -3.30 -3.62 -0.70
N TRP A 161 -3.25 -4.84 -1.22
CA TRP A 161 -2.44 -5.93 -0.70
C TRP A 161 -1.95 -6.79 -1.86
N GLY A 162 -0.90 -7.56 -1.62
CA GLY A 162 -0.44 -8.50 -2.64
C GLY A 162 0.70 -9.36 -2.16
N ASN A 163 0.98 -10.40 -2.93
CA ASN A 163 2.13 -11.28 -2.79
C ASN A 163 2.56 -11.78 -4.18
N SER A 164 3.39 -12.82 -4.23
CA SER A 164 3.89 -13.40 -5.48
C SER A 164 2.85 -14.09 -6.36
N ASN A 165 1.61 -14.30 -5.86
CA ASN A 165 0.55 -15.00 -6.57
C ASN A 165 -0.66 -14.10 -6.88
N LEU A 166 -1.00 -13.17 -5.97
CA LEU A 166 -2.20 -12.35 -6.07
C LEU A 166 -1.92 -10.90 -5.73
N VAL A 167 -2.61 -10.00 -6.42
CA VAL A 167 -2.66 -8.57 -6.11
C VAL A 167 -4.12 -8.18 -5.92
N MET A 168 -4.40 -7.39 -4.90
CA MET A 168 -5.75 -7.00 -4.52
C MET A 168 -5.83 -5.50 -4.29
N GLY A 169 -6.88 -4.87 -4.80
CA GLY A 169 -7.21 -3.47 -4.55
C GLY A 169 -8.67 -3.33 -4.15
N VAL A 170 -8.94 -2.48 -3.16
CA VAL A 170 -10.31 -2.17 -2.71
C VAL A 170 -10.60 -0.70 -2.96
N CYS A 171 -11.78 -0.43 -3.50
CA CYS A 171 -12.34 0.91 -3.63
C CYS A 171 -13.86 0.86 -3.38
N GLY A 172 -14.56 1.99 -3.57
CA GLY A 172 -16.01 2.06 -3.40
C GLY A 172 -16.82 1.18 -4.37
N LEU A 173 -16.18 0.63 -5.40
CA LEU A 173 -16.79 -0.31 -6.35
C LEU A 173 -16.62 -1.78 -5.97
N GLY A 174 -15.89 -2.09 -4.89
CA GLY A 174 -15.68 -3.45 -4.42
C GLY A 174 -14.21 -3.85 -4.34
N LEU A 175 -13.98 -5.17 -4.28
CA LEU A 175 -12.67 -5.79 -4.23
C LEU A 175 -12.27 -6.31 -5.63
N PHE A 176 -11.10 -5.91 -6.09
CA PHE A 176 -10.53 -6.29 -7.37
C PHE A 176 -9.33 -7.19 -7.11
N VAL A 177 -9.35 -8.40 -7.67
CA VAL A 177 -8.30 -9.40 -7.54
C VAL A 177 -7.64 -9.60 -8.90
N PHE A 178 -6.32 -9.61 -8.91
CA PHE A 178 -5.47 -9.85 -10.07
C PHE A 178 -4.52 -11.00 -9.76
N ASP A 179 -4.18 -11.80 -10.77
CA ASP A 179 -3.04 -12.70 -10.67
C ASP A 179 -1.75 -11.88 -10.73
N ALA A 180 -0.82 -12.12 -9.81
CA ALA A 180 0.46 -11.45 -9.84
C ALA A 180 1.28 -11.96 -11.04
N LEU A 181 1.82 -11.05 -11.87
CA LEU A 181 2.74 -11.46 -12.92
C LEU A 181 4.00 -12.06 -12.33
N LYS A 182 4.34 -13.26 -12.79
CA LYS A 182 5.69 -13.78 -12.65
C LYS A 182 6.54 -13.09 -13.71
N ASP A 183 7.62 -12.45 -13.27
CA ASP A 183 8.63 -11.84 -14.13
C ASP A 183 9.37 -12.95 -14.88
N ASP A 184 8.74 -13.52 -15.90
CA ASP A 184 9.34 -14.52 -16.78
C ASP A 184 10.20 -13.79 -17.81
N GLY A 185 11.32 -13.23 -17.34
CA GLY A 185 12.57 -12.95 -18.06
C GLY A 185 12.58 -12.11 -19.36
N LEU A 186 11.44 -11.72 -19.92
CA LEU A 186 11.34 -11.15 -21.25
C LEU A 186 10.17 -10.17 -21.30
N GLN A 187 10.42 -8.92 -20.87
CA GLN A 187 9.84 -7.78 -21.57
C GLN A 187 10.83 -6.62 -21.50
N SER A 188 11.46 -6.42 -22.66
CA SER A 188 12.37 -5.37 -23.02
C SER A 188 11.78 -3.99 -22.78
N PHE A 189 12.67 -3.02 -22.60
CA PHE A 189 12.40 -1.60 -22.65
C PHE A 189 11.55 -1.20 -23.86
N THR A 190 10.25 -1.16 -23.67
CA THR A 190 9.32 -0.46 -24.55
C THR A 190 8.24 0.14 -23.67
N ILE A 191 7.96 1.43 -23.88
CA ILE A 191 6.81 2.12 -23.29
C ILE A 191 5.56 1.55 -23.99
N ASP A 192 5.17 0.34 -23.61
CA ASP A 192 3.98 -0.30 -24.16
C ASP A 192 2.82 -0.07 -23.20
N TYR A 193 1.98 0.90 -23.57
CA TYR A 193 0.64 1.18 -23.05
C TYR A 193 -0.35 -0.01 -23.15
N GLY A 194 0.12 -1.22 -23.46
CA GLY A 194 -0.70 -2.35 -23.90
C GLY A 194 -0.78 -3.55 -22.96
N ASN A 195 0.02 -3.62 -21.89
CA ASN A 195 -0.05 -4.76 -20.96
C ASN A 195 -1.03 -4.49 -19.80
N MET A 196 -2.25 -4.03 -20.14
CA MET A 196 -3.32 -3.88 -19.15
C MET A 196 -3.76 -5.26 -18.70
N GLN A 197 -3.37 -5.60 -17.47
CA GLN A 197 -3.69 -6.90 -16.91
C GLN A 197 -5.18 -7.02 -16.61
N LYS A 198 -5.76 -8.12 -17.07
CA LYS A 198 -7.17 -8.40 -16.85
C LYS A 198 -7.40 -8.73 -15.37
N VAL A 199 -8.41 -8.10 -14.80
CA VAL A 199 -8.90 -8.46 -13.46
C VAL A 199 -9.30 -9.93 -13.50
N ARG A 200 -8.78 -10.71 -12.54
CA ARG A 200 -9.14 -12.12 -12.37
C ARG A 200 -10.55 -12.25 -11.82
N GLU A 201 -10.84 -11.46 -10.80
CA GLU A 201 -12.11 -11.53 -10.07
C GLU A 201 -12.48 -10.15 -9.55
N ILE A 202 -13.76 -9.78 -9.73
CA ILE A 202 -14.34 -8.57 -9.17
C ILE A 202 -15.41 -9.05 -8.22
N ILE A 203 -15.28 -8.65 -6.96
CA ILE A 203 -16.24 -8.94 -5.91
C ILE A 203 -16.94 -7.62 -5.61
N GLY A 204 -18.07 -7.43 -6.27
CA GLY A 204 -18.83 -6.19 -6.21
C GLY A 204 -19.78 -6.11 -5.02
N PRO A 205 -20.44 -4.95 -4.83
CA PRO A 205 -21.51 -4.77 -3.86
C PRO A 205 -22.69 -5.73 -4.07
N ASP A 206 -22.89 -6.23 -5.30
CA ASP A 206 -23.94 -7.18 -5.63
C ASP A 206 -23.64 -8.60 -5.12
N ASP A 207 -22.34 -8.96 -5.05
CA ASP A 207 -21.85 -10.29 -4.67
C ASP A 207 -21.63 -10.44 -3.16
N LEU A 208 -21.47 -9.34 -2.44
CA LEU A 208 -21.28 -9.33 -0.98
C LEU A 208 -22.53 -8.85 -0.26
N TYR A 209 -22.92 -9.56 0.78
CA TYR A 209 -24.00 -9.12 1.67
C TYR A 209 -23.47 -8.14 2.73
N SER A 210 -23.85 -6.87 2.61
CA SER A 210 -23.45 -5.78 3.53
C SER A 210 -21.92 -5.57 3.66
N PRO A 211 -21.16 -5.52 2.56
CA PRO A 211 -19.74 -5.24 2.64
C PRO A 211 -19.53 -3.82 3.14
N SER A 212 -18.82 -3.67 4.26
CA SER A 212 -18.51 -2.37 4.82
C SER A 212 -17.11 -1.96 4.38
N PHE A 213 -17.07 -1.13 3.34
CA PHE A 213 -15.85 -0.45 2.90
C PHE A 213 -15.96 0.99 3.41
N ASP A 214 -15.32 1.31 4.52
CA ASP A 214 -15.31 2.69 5.00
C ASP A 214 -14.45 3.55 4.06
N TYR A 215 -15.14 4.27 3.18
CA TYR A 215 -14.56 5.19 2.20
C TYR A 215 -14.35 6.60 2.80
N LEU A 216 -15.02 6.93 3.91
CA LEU A 216 -15.11 8.29 4.45
C LEU A 216 -15.00 8.25 5.99
N ALA A 217 -13.79 7.95 6.46
CA ALA A 217 -13.17 8.41 7.72
C ALA A 217 -12.34 7.35 8.45
N SER A 218 -12.36 6.07 8.08
CA SER A 218 -11.55 5.06 8.79
C SER A 218 -10.79 4.12 7.88
N ARG A 219 -9.51 3.95 8.21
CA ARG A 219 -8.63 2.89 7.74
C ARG A 219 -9.31 1.55 8.06
N VAL A 220 -9.18 0.57 7.16
CA VAL A 220 -9.43 -0.88 7.31
C VAL A 220 -10.71 -1.41 6.62
N LEU A 221 -10.54 -2.51 5.89
CA LEU A 221 -11.56 -3.46 5.45
C LEU A 221 -12.26 -4.01 6.68
N LEU A 222 -13.46 -3.51 6.99
CA LEU A 222 -14.27 -4.01 8.08
C LEU A 222 -14.91 -5.35 7.66
N ILE A 223 -14.15 -6.44 7.79
CA ILE A 223 -14.75 -7.74 8.06
C ILE A 223 -15.08 -7.71 9.57
N SER A 224 -16.31 -7.31 9.91
CA SER A 224 -16.76 -7.37 11.30
C SER A 224 -16.67 -8.81 11.80
N ARG A 225 -16.08 -9.01 12.97
CA ARG A 225 -16.03 -10.32 13.63
C ARG A 225 -17.45 -10.84 13.96
N ASP A 226 -18.43 -9.93 14.07
CA ASP A 226 -19.84 -10.21 14.37
C ASP A 226 -20.73 -10.20 13.12
N ARG A 227 -20.22 -9.74 11.97
CA ARG A 227 -20.89 -9.76 10.65
C ARG A 227 -19.85 -9.96 9.54
N PRO A 228 -19.40 -11.20 9.30
CA PRO A 228 -18.52 -11.48 8.17
C PRO A 228 -19.23 -11.07 6.87
N ALA A 229 -18.49 -10.48 5.94
CA ALA A 229 -18.98 -10.32 4.58
C ALA A 229 -19.28 -11.73 4.03
N LEU A 230 -20.53 -11.99 3.71
CA LEU A 230 -20.97 -13.27 3.17
C LEU A 230 -21.19 -13.11 1.67
N TRP A 231 -20.75 -14.10 0.91
CA TRP A 231 -21.10 -14.22 -0.49
C TRP A 231 -22.63 -14.36 -0.60
N ARG A 232 -23.24 -13.56 -1.45
CA ARG A 232 -24.63 -13.74 -1.82
C ARG A 232 -24.69 -15.07 -2.59
N TYR A 233 -25.37 -16.07 -2.01
CA TYR A 233 -25.43 -17.42 -2.58
C TYR A 233 -25.73 -17.38 -4.09
N LEU A 234 -24.88 -18.02 -4.89
CA LEU A 234 -25.26 -18.53 -6.20
C LEU A 234 -26.33 -19.60 -5.94
N THR A 235 -27.61 -19.21 -6.03
CA THR A 235 -28.72 -20.17 -6.17
C THR A 235 -28.74 -20.74 -7.58
#